data_AF-A0A392M379-F1
#
_entry.id   AF-A0A392M379-F1
#
_cell.length_a   1.000
_cell.length_b   1.000
_cell.length_c   1.000
_cell.angle_alpha   90.00
_cell.angle_beta   90.00
_cell.angle_gamma   90.00
#
_symmetry.space_group_name_H-M   'P 1'
#
loop_
_entity.id
_entity.type
_entity.pdbx_description
1 polymer ?
#
loop_
_entity_poly.entity_id
_entity_poly.type
_entity_poly.pdbx_seq_one_letter_code
_entity_poly.pdbx_strand_id
1 'polypeptide(L)'
;MGASFVMTPSPYYVIETNSDDTDQSDMNAQLFQGLSSVLHSMDEGLICSSNCDLETMTEAPYHCYYILQPSDNGSMLMRRLAGAEEVKQAPDNRLIESSVNKDVENSVQACLLKV
;
A
#
# COMPACT_ATOMS: atom_id res chain seq x y z
N MET A 1 -0.06 11.90 -0.69
CA MET A 1 -1.38 12.53 -0.47
C MET A 1 -2.38 11.44 -0.14
N GLY A 2 -3.44 11.79 0.60
CA GLY A 2 -4.46 10.85 1.07
C GLY A 2 -4.13 10.23 2.44
N ALA A 3 -5.18 9.98 3.23
CA ALA A 3 -5.07 9.21 4.47
C ALA A 3 -4.52 7.80 4.19
N SER A 4 -3.83 7.24 5.18
CA SER A 4 -3.38 5.85 5.12
C SER A 4 -4.36 4.98 5.90
N PHE A 5 -4.72 3.83 5.34
CA PHE A 5 -5.66 2.90 5.95
C PHE A 5 -5.00 1.55 6.16
N VAL A 6 -5.32 0.87 7.25
CA VAL A 6 -4.90 -0.51 7.46
C VAL A 6 -5.97 -1.40 6.83
N MET A 7 -5.57 -2.27 5.90
CA MET A 7 -6.46 -3.29 5.37
C MET A 7 -6.37 -4.56 6.19
N THR A 8 -7.53 -5.06 6.55
CA THR A 8 -7.73 -6.34 7.22
C THR A 8 -8.74 -7.17 6.44
N PRO A 9 -8.58 -8.50 6.36
CA PRO A 9 -9.59 -9.35 5.75
C PRO A 9 -10.93 -9.20 6.48
N SER A 10 -12.03 -9.14 5.74
CA SER A 10 -13.36 -9.06 6.36
C SER A 10 -13.67 -10.39 7.05
N PRO A 11 -14.11 -10.37 8.33
CA PRO A 11 -14.57 -11.57 9.02
C PRO A 11 -15.99 -11.99 8.62
N TYR A 12 -16.73 -11.16 7.85
CA TYR A 12 -18.14 -11.39 7.50
C TYR A 12 -18.43 -11.10 6.01
N TYR A 13 -19.38 -11.84 5.45
CA TYR A 13 -20.00 -11.53 4.17
C TYR A 13 -21.40 -10.91 4.40
N VAL A 14 -21.78 -9.96 3.54
CA VAL A 14 -23.13 -9.36 3.47
C VAL A 14 -23.82 -9.89 2.21
N ILE A 15 -24.01 -11.21 2.06
CA ILE A 15 -24.92 -11.81 1.05
C ILE A 15 -25.43 -13.17 1.54
N GLU A 16 -26.51 -13.18 2.33
CA GLU A 16 -27.45 -14.27 2.62
C GLU A 16 -26.97 -15.75 2.53
N THR A 17 -26.77 -16.34 3.72
CA THR A 17 -27.01 -17.76 4.12
C THR A 17 -26.29 -18.89 3.36
N ASN A 18 -25.35 -19.59 4.03
CA ASN A 18 -25.29 -21.06 4.15
C ASN A 18 -24.23 -21.52 5.18
N SER A 19 -24.42 -22.65 5.88
CA SER A 19 -23.56 -23.20 6.95
C SER A 19 -22.06 -23.42 6.65
N ASP A 20 -21.57 -23.10 5.46
CA ASP A 20 -20.20 -23.29 4.95
C ASP A 20 -19.30 -22.04 5.15
N ASP A 21 -19.83 -21.02 5.83
CA ASP A 21 -19.26 -19.66 5.87
C ASP A 21 -17.99 -19.52 6.72
N THR A 22 -17.83 -20.37 7.73
CA THR A 22 -16.65 -20.33 8.63
C THR A 22 -15.39 -20.67 7.84
N ASP A 23 -15.46 -21.72 7.02
CA ASP A 23 -14.35 -22.23 6.21
C ASP A 23 -13.87 -21.21 5.15
N GLN A 24 -14.78 -20.38 4.62
CA GLN A 24 -14.43 -19.32 3.66
C GLN A 24 -13.80 -18.07 4.32
N SER A 25 -14.27 -17.68 5.50
CA SER A 25 -13.67 -16.55 6.23
C SER A 25 -12.20 -16.84 6.60
N ASP A 26 -11.94 -18.08 7.00
CA ASP A 26 -10.59 -18.59 7.25
C ASP A 26 -9.75 -18.62 5.96
N MET A 27 -10.36 -18.98 4.82
CA MET A 27 -9.68 -18.95 3.53
C MET A 27 -9.27 -17.53 3.11
N ASN A 28 -10.16 -16.53 3.26
CA ASN A 28 -9.84 -15.14 2.93
C ASN A 28 -8.72 -14.59 3.82
N ALA A 29 -8.73 -14.92 5.11
CA ALA A 29 -7.65 -14.56 6.02
C ALA A 29 -6.32 -15.22 5.60
N GLN A 30 -6.33 -16.50 5.26
CA GLN A 30 -5.14 -17.22 4.78
C GLN A 30 -4.61 -16.67 3.45
N LEU A 31 -5.49 -16.35 2.49
CA LEU A 31 -5.12 -15.75 1.22
C LEU A 31 -4.53 -14.35 1.41
N PHE A 32 -5.16 -13.51 2.23
CA PHE A 32 -4.65 -12.17 2.54
C PHE A 32 -3.28 -12.23 3.22
N GLN A 33 -3.12 -13.13 4.19
CA GLN A 33 -1.85 -13.35 4.88
C GLN A 33 -0.77 -13.86 3.92
N GLY A 34 -1.09 -14.84 3.09
CA GLY A 34 -0.17 -15.40 2.10
C GLY A 34 0.28 -14.36 1.08
N LEU A 35 -0.67 -13.56 0.57
CA LEU A 35 -0.40 -12.46 -0.34
C LEU A 35 0.50 -11.40 0.29
N SER A 36 0.19 -10.94 1.50
CA SER A 36 1.01 -9.97 2.23
C SER A 36 2.43 -10.52 2.46
N SER A 37 2.55 -11.79 2.85
CA SER A 37 3.85 -12.41 3.13
C SER A 37 4.73 -12.50 1.87
N VAL A 38 4.16 -12.91 0.74
CA VAL A 38 4.90 -13.02 -0.53
C VAL A 38 5.32 -11.64 -1.02
N LEU A 39 4.39 -10.68 -1.08
CA LEU A 39 4.70 -9.31 -1.49
C LEU A 39 5.77 -8.67 -0.59
N HIS A 40 5.69 -8.87 0.73
CA HIS A 40 6.67 -8.37 1.68
C HIS A 40 8.07 -8.94 1.41
N SER A 41 8.18 -10.25 1.17
CA SER A 41 9.47 -10.90 0.87
C SER A 41 10.11 -10.45 -0.45
N MET A 42 9.32 -9.89 -1.36
CA MET A 42 9.79 -9.34 -2.64
C MET A 42 10.04 -7.83 -2.59
N ASP A 43 9.75 -7.16 -1.46
CA ASP A 43 9.73 -5.69 -1.36
C ASP A 43 8.82 -5.04 -2.41
N GLU A 44 7.67 -5.68 -2.70
CA GLU A 44 6.71 -5.22 -3.70
C GLU A 44 5.39 -4.77 -3.05
N GLY A 45 4.72 -3.81 -3.70
CA GLY A 45 3.37 -3.38 -3.37
C GLY A 45 2.37 -3.84 -4.42
N LEU A 46 1.10 -4.02 -4.01
CA LEU A 46 0.01 -4.35 -4.93
C LEU A 46 -0.78 -3.09 -5.29
N ILE A 47 -0.96 -2.84 -6.59
CA ILE A 47 -1.85 -1.76 -7.06
C ILE A 47 -3.26 -2.32 -7.23
N CYS A 48 -4.23 -1.65 -6.64
CA CYS A 48 -5.65 -1.92 -6.84
C CYS A 48 -6.39 -0.67 -7.30
N SER A 49 -7.58 -0.87 -7.86
CA SER A 49 -8.47 0.21 -8.27
C SER A 49 -9.84 0.02 -7.65
N SER A 50 -10.52 1.12 -7.36
CA SER A 50 -11.87 1.13 -6.82
C SER A 50 -12.63 2.35 -7.31
N ASN A 51 -13.94 2.19 -7.45
CA ASN A 51 -14.86 3.31 -7.67
C ASN A 51 -15.25 3.97 -6.35
N CYS A 52 -14.69 3.57 -5.20
CA CYS A 52 -14.89 4.23 -3.93
C CYS A 52 -13.68 5.11 -3.62
N ASP A 53 -13.93 6.39 -3.33
CA ASP A 53 -12.96 7.26 -2.67
C ASP A 53 -12.98 6.95 -1.18
N LEU A 54 -11.88 6.39 -0.68
CA LEU A 54 -11.75 5.99 0.72
C LEU A 54 -11.47 7.18 1.64
N GLU A 55 -11.05 8.33 1.10
CA GLU A 55 -10.90 9.56 1.89
C GLU A 55 -12.26 10.14 2.26
N THR A 56 -13.23 10.07 1.35
CA THR A 56 -14.61 10.55 1.57
C THR A 56 -15.60 9.44 1.93
N MET A 57 -15.23 8.18 1.74
CA MET A 57 -16.09 6.99 1.86
C MET A 57 -17.33 7.06 0.93
N THR A 58 -17.16 7.59 -0.28
CA THR A 58 -18.23 7.74 -1.27
C THR A 58 -17.83 7.19 -2.62
N GLU A 59 -18.82 6.87 -3.46
CA GLU A 59 -18.56 6.55 -4.86
C GLU A 59 -17.90 7.75 -5.56
N ALA A 60 -16.75 7.49 -6.18
CA ALA A 60 -15.95 8.44 -6.92
C ALA A 60 -16.43 8.49 -8.37
N PRO A 61 -16.47 9.68 -9.01
CA PRO A 61 -16.80 9.80 -10.42
C PRO A 61 -15.68 9.30 -11.36
N TYR A 62 -14.55 8.85 -10.82
CA TYR A 62 -13.38 8.32 -11.51
C TYR A 62 -12.81 7.12 -10.75
N HIS A 63 -12.01 6.29 -11.42
CA HIS A 63 -11.31 5.19 -10.74
C HIS A 63 -10.21 5.76 -9.84
N CYS A 64 -10.30 5.47 -8.55
CA CYS A 64 -9.23 5.74 -7.60
C CYS A 64 -8.26 4.55 -7.60
N TYR A 65 -6.97 4.84 -7.72
CA TYR A 65 -5.92 3.84 -7.61
C TYR A 65 -5.30 3.88 -6.22
N TYR A 66 -5.02 2.71 -5.66
CA TYR A 66 -4.42 2.56 -4.34
C TYR A 66 -3.24 1.60 -4.42
N ILE A 67 -2.22 1.87 -3.61
CA ILE A 67 -1.14 0.93 -3.35
C ILE A 67 -1.36 0.28 -1.99
N LEU A 68 -1.28 -1.04 -1.96
CA LEU A 68 -1.22 -1.88 -0.77
C LEU A 68 0.25 -2.22 -0.54
N GLN A 69 0.81 -1.66 0.52
CA GLN A 69 2.15 -1.96 0.98
C GLN A 69 2.06 -3.04 2.07
N PRO A 70 2.65 -4.23 1.83
CA PRO A 70 2.58 -5.32 2.79
C PRO A 70 3.44 -5.06 4.02
N SER A 71 3.13 -5.75 5.11
CA SER A 71 3.94 -5.75 6.32
C SER A 71 4.14 -7.16 6.88
N ASP A 72 5.14 -7.29 7.73
CA ASP A 72 5.59 -8.55 8.35
C ASP A 72 4.50 -9.21 9.19
N ASN A 73 3.54 -8.43 9.70
CA ASN A 73 2.45 -8.92 10.56
C ASN A 73 1.20 -9.35 9.77
N GLY A 74 1.26 -9.32 8.43
CA GLY A 74 0.16 -9.72 7.56
C GLY A 74 -0.86 -8.63 7.24
N SER A 75 -0.84 -7.50 7.95
CA SER A 75 -1.63 -6.33 7.56
C SER A 75 -1.00 -5.62 6.36
N MET A 76 -1.82 -4.96 5.55
CA MET A 76 -1.31 -4.15 4.44
C MET A 76 -1.73 -2.69 4.63
N LEU A 77 -0.79 -1.78 4.43
CA LEU A 77 -1.03 -0.35 4.47
C LEU A 77 -1.51 0.11 3.09
N MET A 78 -2.71 0.64 3.03
CA MET A 78 -3.30 1.17 1.80
C MET A 78 -3.16 2.68 1.72
N ARG A 79 -2.76 3.19 0.55
CA ARG A 79 -2.67 4.63 0.27
C ARG A 79 -3.16 4.94 -1.14
N ARG A 80 -3.88 6.06 -1.29
CA ARG A 80 -4.30 6.55 -2.61
C ARG A 80 -3.09 7.03 -3.40
N LEU A 81 -3.02 6.65 -4.67
CA LEU A 81 -2.06 7.16 -5.63
C LEU A 81 -2.58 8.47 -6.22
N ALA A 82 -1.70 9.45 -6.33
CA ALA A 82 -2.04 10.73 -6.93
C ALA A 82 -2.28 10.57 -8.44
N GLY A 83 -3.37 11.13 -8.93
CA GLY A 83 -3.63 11.26 -10.36
C GLY A 83 -2.60 12.19 -11.02
N ALA A 84 -2.41 12.07 -12.33
CA ALA A 84 -1.47 12.91 -13.06
C ALA A 84 -1.81 14.41 -12.94
N GLU A 85 -3.10 14.73 -12.82
CA GLU A 85 -3.65 16.06 -12.57
C GLU A 85 -3.35 16.61 -11.17
N GLU A 86 -3.00 15.75 -10.21
CA GLU A 86 -2.63 16.12 -8.83
C GLU A 86 -1.11 16.22 -8.65
N VAL A 87 -0.34 15.74 -9.64
CA VAL A 87 1.13 15.81 -9.62
C VAL A 87 1.59 17.08 -10.29
N LYS A 88 2.10 18.01 -9.48
CA LYS A 88 2.74 19.22 -10.00
C LYS A 88 4.12 18.86 -10.56
N GLN A 89 4.35 19.16 -11.84
CA GLN A 89 5.70 19.08 -12.41
C GLN A 89 6.65 19.99 -11.61
N ALA A 90 7.77 19.42 -11.18
CA ALA A 90 8.85 20.23 -10.62
C ALA A 90 9.34 21.21 -11.70
N PRO A 91 9.70 22.45 -11.34
CA PRO A 91 10.39 23.33 -12.28
C PRO A 91 11.64 22.61 -12.81
N ASP A 92 11.96 22.87 -14.07
CA ASP A 92 13.10 22.30 -14.80
C ASP A 92 14.43 22.85 -14.23
N ASN A 93 14.70 22.55 -12.96
CA ASN A 93 15.97 22.76 -12.33
C ASN A 93 16.87 21.67 -12.91
N ARG A 94 17.55 22.01 -14.02
CA ARG A 94 18.70 21.28 -14.53
C ARG A 94 19.46 20.74 -13.34
N LEU A 95 19.41 19.42 -13.19
CA LEU A 95 19.90 18.66 -12.05
C LEU A 95 21.17 19.31 -11.54
N ILE A 96 21.06 20.02 -10.41
CA ILE A 96 22.26 20.36 -9.65
C ILE A 96 22.76 18.99 -9.24
N GLU A 97 23.81 18.51 -9.89
CA GLU A 97 24.51 17.30 -9.47
C GLU A 97 24.90 17.51 -8.02
N SER A 98 24.06 17.02 -7.10
CA SER A 98 24.38 17.07 -5.69
C SER A 98 25.41 15.98 -5.46
N SER A 99 26.69 16.36 -5.45
CA SER A 99 27.73 15.46 -5.00
C SER A 99 27.53 15.23 -3.50
N VAL A 100 26.95 14.09 -3.13
CA VAL A 100 26.88 13.68 -1.72
C VAL A 100 28.31 13.39 -1.26
N ASN A 101 28.70 13.95 -0.12
CA ASN A 101 30.00 13.66 0.48
C ASN A 101 30.03 12.17 0.90
N LYS A 102 31.07 11.45 0.47
CA LYS A 102 31.25 10.01 0.72
C LYS A 102 31.27 9.65 2.21
N ASP A 103 31.79 10.52 3.07
CA ASP A 103 31.77 10.32 4.52
C ASP A 103 30.34 10.41 5.09
N VAL A 104 29.52 11.30 4.53
CA VAL A 104 28.10 11.43 4.89
C VAL A 104 27.34 10.19 4.42
N GLU A 105 27.56 9.74 3.19
CA GLU A 105 26.97 8.52 2.64
C GLU A 105 27.35 7.29 3.49
N ASN A 106 28.64 7.12 3.80
CA ASN A 106 29.14 6.05 4.65
C ASN A 106 28.54 6.10 6.07
N SER A 107 28.42 7.30 6.65
CA SER A 107 27.80 7.46 7.97
C SER A 107 26.33 7.08 7.96
N VAL A 108 25.58 7.48 6.93
CA VAL A 108 24.15 7.12 6.78
C VAL A 108 24.00 5.61 6.61
N GLN A 109 24.79 5.00 5.72
CA GLN A 109 24.77 3.55 5.51
C GLN A 109 25.12 2.78 6.79
N ALA A 110 26.14 3.21 7.54
CA ALA A 110 26.53 2.60 8.80
C ALA A 110 25.45 2.75 9.88
N CYS A 111 24.62 3.79 9.83
CA CYS A 111 23.47 3.95 10.72
C CYS A 111 22.31 3.02 10.34
N LEU A 112 22.02 2.87 9.04
CA LEU A 112 20.90 2.05 8.56
C LEU A 112 21.18 0.55 8.67
N LEU A 113 22.43 0.11 8.50
CA LEU A 113 22.83 -1.31 8.60
C LEU A 113 23.05 -1.80 10.05
N LYS A 114 22.88 -0.93 11.05
CA LYS A 114 23.01 -1.29 12.48
C LYS A 114 21.75 -1.92 13.09
N VAL A 115 20.73 -2.19 12.27
CA VAL A 115 19.48 -2.84 12.68
C VAL A 115 19.67 -4.36 12.70
#